data_AF-A0AAU2MKP2-F1
#
_entry.id   AF-A0AAU2MKP2-F1
#
_cell.length_a   1.000
_cell.length_b   1.000
_cell.length_c   1.000
_cell.angle_alpha   90.00
_cell.angle_beta   90.00
_cell.angle_gamma   90.00
#
_symmetry.space_group_name_H-M   'P 1'
#
loop_
_entity.id
_entity.type
_entity.pdbx_description
1 polymer ?
#
loop_
_entity_poly.entity_id
_entity_poly.type
_entity_poly.pdbx_seq_one_letter_code
_entity_poly.pdbx_strand_id
1 'polypeptide(L)'
;MGRPRGFDEADAVRSAAKLFASRTYDGASVDDLVSHLGVHRNSLYKTFGSKRGLYLAALKWSLDHEVARLAERVAEAGGHAEGAYEVLADAVTGTQLDLVLLAAVERAPVDAEVARLVGEAFTALDKAVGDAGRAAESGDARAAPAAATALLIGLRTRARSGTTDEGIIRAGVGLAQRLGRP
;
A
#
# COMPACT_ATOMS: atom_id res chain seq x y z
N MET A 1 -14.47 -23.40 -33.27
CA MET A 1 -14.18 -23.85 -31.89
C MET A 1 -14.02 -22.59 -31.03
N GLY A 2 -14.90 -22.41 -30.03
CA GLY A 2 -14.94 -21.18 -29.23
C GLY A 2 -13.74 -21.07 -28.30
N ARG A 3 -13.00 -19.97 -28.39
CA ARG A 3 -12.08 -19.55 -27.33
C ARG A 3 -12.94 -19.41 -26.06
N PRO A 4 -12.67 -20.13 -24.96
CA PRO A 4 -13.42 -19.91 -23.73
C PRO A 4 -13.30 -18.41 -23.41
N ARG A 5 -14.42 -17.75 -23.10
CA ARG A 5 -14.39 -16.40 -22.53
C ARG A 5 -13.69 -16.50 -21.17
N GLY A 6 -12.37 -16.44 -21.17
CA GLY A 6 -11.57 -16.32 -19.96
C GLY A 6 -11.85 -14.96 -19.33
N PHE A 7 -11.88 -14.91 -18.00
CA PHE A 7 -11.89 -13.64 -17.28
C PHE A 7 -10.53 -12.95 -17.44
N ASP A 8 -10.51 -11.63 -17.37
CA ASP A 8 -9.26 -10.88 -17.36
C ASP A 8 -8.60 -11.04 -15.98
N GLU A 9 -7.46 -11.73 -15.94
CA GLU A 9 -6.74 -12.02 -14.70
C GLU A 9 -6.23 -10.74 -14.02
N ALA A 10 -5.81 -9.73 -14.78
CA ALA A 10 -5.32 -8.47 -14.24
C ALA A 10 -6.48 -7.68 -13.60
N ASP A 11 -7.64 -7.64 -14.27
CA ASP A 11 -8.84 -7.01 -13.70
C ASP A 11 -9.34 -7.74 -12.45
N ALA A 12 -9.27 -9.07 -12.43
CA ALA A 12 -9.64 -9.87 -11.27
C ALA A 12 -8.70 -9.62 -10.09
N VAL A 13 -7.39 -9.56 -10.32
CA VAL A 13 -6.39 -9.25 -9.29
C VAL A 13 -6.59 -7.84 -8.73
N ARG A 14 -6.78 -6.84 -9.59
CA ARG A 14 -7.07 -5.46 -9.17
C ARG A 14 -8.35 -5.36 -8.36
N SER A 15 -9.41 -6.05 -8.78
CA SER A 15 -10.69 -6.04 -8.07
C SER A 15 -10.60 -6.78 -6.75
N ALA A 16 -9.82 -7.87 -6.68
CA ALA A 16 -9.54 -8.58 -5.43
C ALA A 16 -8.76 -7.69 -4.45
N ALA A 17 -7.78 -6.93 -4.93
CA ALA A 17 -7.04 -5.98 -4.10
C ALA A 17 -7.97 -4.97 -3.40
N LYS A 18 -8.90 -4.38 -4.15
CA LYS A 18 -9.93 -3.48 -3.60
C LYS A 18 -10.83 -4.17 -2.57
N LEU A 19 -11.27 -5.39 -2.86
CA LEU A 19 -12.13 -6.13 -1.93
C LEU A 19 -11.38 -6.43 -0.62
N PHE A 20 -10.15 -6.93 -0.69
CA PHE A 20 -9.34 -7.21 0.50
C PHE A 20 -9.00 -5.94 1.29
N ALA A 21 -8.74 -4.81 0.61
CA ALA A 21 -8.56 -3.51 1.25
C ALA A 21 -9.81 -3.04 2.01
N SER A 22 -11.01 -3.45 1.58
CA SER A 22 -12.28 -3.09 2.22
C SER A 22 -12.73 -4.07 3.31
N ARG A 23 -12.43 -5.37 3.17
CA ARG A 23 -13.00 -6.43 4.00
C ARG A 23 -11.99 -7.27 4.77
N THR A 24 -10.69 -6.95 4.75
CA THR A 24 -9.61 -7.76 5.36
C THR A 24 -9.40 -9.10 4.65
N TYR A 25 -8.30 -9.81 4.94
CA TYR A 25 -8.12 -11.14 4.35
C TYR A 25 -9.22 -12.09 4.82
N ASP A 26 -9.43 -12.22 6.13
CA ASP A 26 -10.36 -13.21 6.69
C ASP A 26 -11.83 -12.82 6.50
N GLY A 27 -12.14 -11.52 6.47
CA GLY A 27 -13.51 -11.03 6.25
C GLY A 27 -14.02 -11.12 4.80
N ALA A 28 -13.19 -11.49 3.82
CA ALA A 28 -13.63 -11.77 2.44
C ALA A 28 -13.75 -13.28 2.20
N SER A 29 -14.97 -13.82 2.05
CA SER A 29 -15.14 -15.24 1.72
C SER A 29 -14.80 -15.54 0.25
N VAL A 30 -14.62 -16.81 -0.11
CA VAL A 30 -14.44 -17.20 -1.53
C VAL A 30 -15.72 -16.93 -2.33
N ASP A 31 -16.89 -17.00 -1.70
CA ASP A 31 -18.16 -16.64 -2.34
C ASP A 31 -18.26 -15.13 -2.61
N ASP A 32 -17.80 -14.30 -1.67
CA ASP A 32 -17.67 -12.86 -1.89
C ASP A 32 -16.74 -12.57 -3.06
N LEU A 33 -15.58 -13.24 -3.12
CA LEU A 33 -14.61 -13.09 -4.21
C LEU A 33 -15.20 -13.49 -5.56
N VAL A 34 -15.80 -14.68 -5.66
CA VAL A 34 -16.45 -15.16 -6.89
C VAL A 34 -17.53 -14.18 -7.38
N SER A 35 -18.36 -13.70 -6.44
CA SER A 35 -19.45 -12.76 -6.75
C SER A 35 -18.93 -11.38 -7.16
N HIS A 36 -17.95 -10.86 -6.43
CA HIS A 36 -17.39 -9.52 -6.67
C HIS A 36 -16.54 -9.45 -7.95
N LEU A 37 -15.80 -10.52 -8.25
CA LEU A 37 -14.91 -10.60 -9.42
C LEU A 37 -15.66 -11.01 -10.69
N GLY A 38 -16.89 -11.53 -10.58
CA GLY A 38 -17.64 -12.06 -11.72
C GLY A 38 -17.00 -13.30 -12.35
N VAL A 39 -16.28 -14.10 -11.56
CA VAL A 39 -15.54 -15.29 -12.04
C VAL A 39 -16.15 -16.57 -11.46
N HIS A 40 -16.07 -17.67 -12.18
CA HIS A 40 -16.43 -18.96 -11.60
C HIS A 40 -15.40 -19.43 -10.57
N ARG A 41 -15.86 -20.07 -9.49
CA ARG A 41 -15.02 -20.65 -8.43
C ARG A 41 -13.91 -21.57 -8.98
N ASN A 42 -14.25 -22.42 -9.94
CA ASN A 42 -13.26 -23.31 -10.56
C ASN A 42 -12.19 -22.54 -11.33
N SER A 43 -12.54 -21.45 -12.01
CA SER A 43 -11.57 -20.60 -12.70
C SER A 43 -10.63 -19.91 -11.71
N LEU A 44 -11.17 -19.39 -10.60
CA LEU A 44 -10.37 -18.77 -9.53
C LEU A 44 -9.34 -19.76 -8.97
N TYR A 45 -9.77 -20.97 -8.59
CA TYR A 45 -8.84 -21.97 -8.07
C TYR A 45 -7.87 -22.51 -9.13
N LYS A 46 -8.30 -22.62 -10.38
CA LYS A 46 -7.40 -23.05 -11.47
C LYS A 46 -6.28 -22.03 -11.70
N THR A 47 -6.56 -20.73 -11.64
CA THR A 47 -5.58 -19.67 -11.88
C THR A 47 -4.74 -19.38 -10.64
N PHE A 48 -5.37 -19.23 -9.47
CA PHE A 48 -4.68 -18.74 -8.26
C PHE A 48 -4.40 -19.83 -7.22
N GLY A 49 -4.89 -21.06 -7.44
CA GLY A 49 -4.74 -22.20 -6.53
C GLY A 49 -5.60 -22.12 -5.27
N SER A 50 -5.69 -20.93 -4.65
CA SER A 50 -6.38 -20.70 -3.39
C SER A 50 -6.76 -19.23 -3.21
N LYS A 51 -7.58 -18.94 -2.20
CA LYS A 51 -7.79 -17.56 -1.72
C LYS A 51 -6.47 -16.88 -1.33
N ARG A 52 -5.55 -17.61 -0.70
CA ARG A 52 -4.21 -17.12 -0.37
C ARG A 52 -3.42 -16.74 -1.62
N GLY A 53 -3.45 -17.56 -2.67
CA GLY A 53 -2.76 -17.26 -3.92
C GLY A 53 -3.31 -16.01 -4.61
N LEU A 54 -4.63 -15.84 -4.63
CA LEU A 54 -5.26 -14.62 -5.13
C LEU A 54 -4.91 -13.39 -4.27
N TYR A 55 -4.84 -13.55 -2.95
CA TYR A 55 -4.43 -12.49 -2.03
C TYR A 55 -2.98 -12.05 -2.27
N LEU A 56 -2.05 -12.99 -2.47
CA LEU A 56 -0.66 -12.67 -2.80
C LEU A 56 -0.56 -11.95 -4.15
N ALA A 57 -1.31 -12.39 -5.15
CA ALA A 57 -1.37 -11.70 -6.44
C ALA A 57 -1.90 -10.27 -6.30
N ALA A 58 -2.96 -10.08 -5.49
CA ALA A 58 -3.52 -8.77 -5.18
C ALA A 58 -2.54 -7.86 -4.43
N LEU A 59 -1.85 -8.39 -3.42
CA LEU A 59 -0.85 -7.64 -2.67
C LEU A 59 0.33 -7.24 -3.57
N LYS A 60 0.85 -8.17 -4.38
CA LYS A 60 1.89 -7.88 -5.36
C LYS A 60 1.45 -6.82 -6.38
N TRP A 61 0.20 -6.88 -6.83
CA TRP A 61 -0.35 -5.85 -7.71
C TRP A 61 -0.37 -4.46 -7.04
N SER A 62 -0.78 -4.37 -5.77
CA SER A 62 -0.71 -3.11 -5.00
C SER A 62 0.72 -2.59 -4.86
N LEU A 63 1.71 -3.45 -4.66
CA LEU A 63 3.12 -3.05 -4.67
C LEU A 63 3.52 -2.47 -6.04
N ASP A 64 3.28 -3.23 -7.11
CA ASP A 64 3.75 -2.91 -8.46
C ASP A 64 3.03 -1.68 -9.07
N HIS A 65 1.86 -1.28 -8.54
CA HIS A 65 1.04 -0.21 -9.12
C HIS A 65 0.69 0.94 -8.17
N GLU A 66 0.32 0.65 -6.92
CA GLU A 66 -0.12 1.68 -5.96
C GLU A 66 1.08 2.22 -5.19
N VAL A 67 1.89 1.35 -4.60
CA VAL A 67 3.11 1.73 -3.87
C VAL A 67 4.15 2.30 -4.83
N ALA A 68 4.39 1.64 -5.96
CA ALA A 68 5.33 2.13 -6.98
C ALA A 68 4.96 3.54 -7.46
N ARG A 69 3.69 3.78 -7.82
CA ARG A 69 3.22 5.11 -8.24
C ARG A 69 3.36 6.16 -7.14
N LEU A 70 3.11 5.79 -5.88
CA LEU A 70 3.30 6.71 -4.77
C LEU A 70 4.78 7.06 -4.60
N ALA A 71 5.67 6.06 -4.63
CA ALA A 71 7.11 6.26 -4.56
C ALA A 71 7.64 7.13 -5.72
N GLU A 72 7.14 6.92 -6.94
CA GLU A 72 7.45 7.75 -8.12
C GLU A 72 7.03 9.21 -7.89
N ARG A 73 5.79 9.46 -7.46
CA ARG A 73 5.30 10.83 -7.17
C ARG A 73 6.15 11.52 -6.09
N VAL A 74 6.56 10.78 -5.06
CA VAL A 74 7.44 11.30 -3.99
C VAL A 74 8.81 11.68 -4.55
N ALA A 75 9.38 10.84 -5.42
CA ALA A 75 10.66 11.11 -6.06
C ALA A 75 10.59 12.30 -7.03
N GLU A 76 9.51 12.41 -7.83
CA GLU A 76 9.25 13.54 -8.74
C GLU A 76 9.10 14.86 -7.99
N ALA A 77 8.46 14.84 -6.82
CA ALA A 77 8.34 16.01 -5.96
C ALA A 77 9.66 16.41 -5.26
N GLY A 78 10.68 15.53 -5.31
CA GLY A 78 11.97 15.65 -4.61
C GLY A 78 12.86 16.84 -5.01
N GLY A 79 12.44 17.70 -5.92
CA GLY A 79 13.07 19.02 -6.13
C GLY A 79 12.87 19.98 -4.94
N HIS A 80 11.85 19.73 -4.11
CA HIS A 80 11.60 20.46 -2.86
C HIS A 80 11.07 19.44 -1.82
N ALA A 81 11.79 19.21 -0.72
CA ALA A 81 11.40 18.23 0.30
C ALA A 81 9.93 18.37 0.75
N GLU A 82 9.41 19.60 0.81
CA GLU A 82 8.02 19.91 1.14
C GLU A 82 7.01 19.19 0.24
N GLY A 83 7.23 19.15 -1.09
CA GLY A 83 6.33 18.50 -2.03
C GLY A 83 6.30 16.97 -1.87
N ALA A 84 7.42 16.35 -1.49
CA ALA A 84 7.48 14.91 -1.21
C ALA A 84 6.59 14.53 -0.01
N TYR A 85 6.54 15.38 1.02
CA TYR A 85 5.66 15.16 2.17
C TYR A 85 4.20 15.47 1.87
N GLU A 86 3.90 16.43 1.01
CA GLU A 86 2.52 16.69 0.54
C GLU A 86 1.95 15.48 -0.22
N VAL A 87 2.75 14.89 -1.13
CA VAL A 87 2.35 13.66 -1.83
C VAL A 87 2.02 12.52 -0.87
N LEU A 88 2.77 12.39 0.23
CA LEU A 88 2.50 11.40 1.26
C LEU A 88 1.31 11.77 2.14
N ALA A 89 1.11 13.06 2.44
CA ALA A 89 -0.07 13.56 3.14
C ALA A 89 -1.35 13.24 2.37
N ASP A 90 -1.35 13.39 1.04
CA ASP A 90 -2.45 12.95 0.19
C ASP A 90 -2.70 11.44 0.36
N ALA A 91 -1.63 10.64 0.36
CA ALA A 91 -1.74 9.20 0.56
C ALA A 91 -2.27 8.80 1.94
N VAL A 92 -2.07 9.64 2.98
CA VAL A 92 -2.68 9.46 4.31
C VAL A 92 -4.21 9.58 4.26
N THR A 93 -4.73 10.42 3.37
CA THR A 93 -6.19 10.58 3.17
C THR A 93 -6.78 9.61 2.15
N GLY A 94 -5.93 9.02 1.31
CA GLY A 94 -6.30 8.05 0.29
C GLY A 94 -6.43 6.61 0.79
N THR A 95 -6.69 5.68 -0.13
CA THR A 95 -6.88 4.24 0.14
C THR A 95 -5.79 3.35 -0.47
N GLN A 96 -4.82 3.95 -1.18
CA GLN A 96 -3.80 3.25 -1.97
C GLN A 96 -2.88 2.36 -1.13
N LEU A 97 -2.75 2.63 0.17
CA LEU A 97 -1.92 1.83 1.07
C LEU A 97 -2.73 0.83 1.90
N ASP A 98 -4.07 0.83 1.80
CA ASP A 98 -4.94 0.09 2.71
C ASP A 98 -4.67 -1.40 2.71
N LEU A 99 -4.49 -2.00 1.53
CA LEU A 99 -4.20 -3.43 1.44
C LEU A 99 -2.87 -3.77 2.11
N VAL A 100 -1.83 -2.97 1.86
CA VAL A 100 -0.49 -3.18 2.45
C VAL A 100 -0.54 -3.02 3.97
N LEU A 101 -1.27 -2.01 4.48
CA LEU A 101 -1.39 -1.77 5.92
C LEU A 101 -2.17 -2.87 6.63
N LEU A 102 -3.28 -3.33 6.06
CA LEU A 102 -4.00 -4.49 6.60
C LEU A 102 -3.15 -5.75 6.54
N ALA A 103 -2.43 -5.97 5.44
CA ALA A 103 -1.52 -7.11 5.30
C ALA A 103 -0.44 -7.11 6.39
N ALA A 104 0.14 -5.94 6.70
CA ALA A 104 1.14 -5.77 7.73
C ALA A 104 0.64 -6.18 9.14
N VAL A 105 -0.63 -5.88 9.43
CA VAL A 105 -1.21 -6.14 10.76
C VAL A 105 -1.78 -7.56 10.86
N GLU A 106 -2.50 -8.02 9.85
CA GLU A 106 -3.30 -9.25 9.94
C GLU A 106 -2.54 -10.50 9.51
N ARG A 107 -1.72 -10.39 8.46
CA ARG A 107 -1.20 -11.56 7.74
C ARG A 107 0.30 -11.69 7.84
N ALA A 108 1.05 -10.60 7.81
CA ALA A 108 2.51 -10.62 7.95
C ALA A 108 3.01 -11.36 9.22
N PRO A 109 2.38 -11.26 10.41
CA PRO A 109 2.85 -11.98 11.59
C PRO A 109 2.79 -13.52 11.47
N VAL A 110 1.98 -14.05 10.55
CA VAL A 110 1.71 -15.50 10.42
C VAL A 110 1.97 -16.05 9.02
N ASP A 111 2.37 -15.20 8.07
CA ASP A 111 2.63 -15.57 6.67
C ASP A 111 3.90 -14.85 6.18
N ALA A 112 5.01 -15.59 6.12
CA ALA A 112 6.34 -15.03 5.80
C ALA A 112 6.41 -14.40 4.40
N GLU A 113 5.62 -14.89 3.45
CA GLU A 113 5.61 -14.34 2.10
C GLU A 113 4.88 -12.99 2.06
N VAL A 114 3.80 -12.86 2.84
CA VAL A 114 3.13 -11.58 3.04
C VAL A 114 4.05 -10.59 3.78
N ALA A 115 4.77 -11.06 4.81
CA ALA A 115 5.72 -10.22 5.54
C ALA A 115 6.82 -9.66 4.62
N ARG A 116 7.34 -10.49 3.69
CA ARG A 116 8.32 -10.06 2.69
C ARG A 116 7.75 -8.96 1.79
N LEU A 117 6.55 -9.16 1.23
CA LEU A 117 5.91 -8.16 0.36
C LEU A 117 5.63 -6.84 1.11
N VAL A 118 5.17 -6.91 2.35
CA VAL A 118 4.99 -5.71 3.19
C VAL A 118 6.33 -4.98 3.42
N GLY A 119 7.39 -5.73 3.72
CA GLY A 119 8.73 -5.17 3.88
C GLY A 119 9.27 -4.49 2.61
N GLU A 120 9.01 -5.07 1.45
CA GLU A 120 9.34 -4.48 0.14
C GLU A 120 8.59 -3.17 -0.09
N ALA A 121 7.30 -3.12 0.24
CA ALA A 121 6.50 -1.90 0.13
C ALA A 121 7.04 -0.77 1.01
N PHE A 122 7.33 -1.05 2.29
CA PHE A 122 7.87 -0.04 3.21
C PHE A 122 9.27 0.41 2.81
N THR A 123 10.13 -0.52 2.38
CA THR A 123 11.47 -0.18 1.88
C THR A 123 11.41 0.74 0.65
N ALA A 124 10.45 0.52 -0.26
CA ALA A 124 10.27 1.38 -1.43
C ALA A 124 9.84 2.80 -1.04
N LEU A 125 8.93 2.95 -0.07
CA LEU A 125 8.50 4.25 0.44
C LEU A 125 9.63 4.97 1.19
N ASP A 126 10.34 4.28 2.07
CA ASP A 126 11.48 4.83 2.82
C ASP A 126 12.59 5.30 1.88
N LYS A 127 12.85 4.54 0.82
CA LYS A 127 13.81 4.93 -0.22
C LYS A 127 13.35 6.20 -0.92
N ALA A 128 12.08 6.29 -1.33
CA ALA A 128 11.55 7.46 -2.03
C ALA A 128 11.64 8.73 -1.16
N VAL A 129 11.25 8.63 0.12
CA VAL A 129 11.40 9.73 1.09
C VAL A 129 12.86 10.11 1.29
N GLY A 130 13.74 9.13 1.43
CA GLY A 130 15.17 9.37 1.62
C GLY A 130 15.84 9.99 0.41
N ASP A 131 15.45 9.61 -0.80
CA ASP A 131 15.93 10.23 -2.04
C ASP A 131 15.47 11.69 -2.15
N ALA A 132 14.21 11.97 -1.82
CA ALA A 132 13.67 13.35 -1.77
C ALA A 132 14.35 14.21 -0.69
N GLY A 133 14.69 13.64 0.46
CA GLY A 133 15.39 14.36 1.54
C GLY A 133 16.85 14.67 1.22
N ARG A 134 17.57 13.73 0.58
CA ARG A 134 18.98 13.91 0.18
C ARG A 134 19.18 14.93 -0.94
N ALA A 135 18.18 15.12 -1.79
CA ALA A 135 18.17 16.19 -2.79
C ALA A 135 18.07 17.59 -2.16
N ALA A 136 17.66 17.68 -0.88
CA ALA A 136 17.37 18.94 -0.20
C ALA A 136 18.49 19.47 0.72
N GLU A 137 19.43 18.66 1.22
CA GLU A 137 20.75 19.07 1.79
C GLU A 137 21.56 17.84 2.25
N SER A 138 22.88 17.91 2.13
CA SER A 138 23.83 16.83 2.42
C SER A 138 24.06 16.62 3.92
N GLY A 139 23.36 15.66 4.53
CA GLY A 139 23.56 15.21 5.90
C GLY A 139 23.17 13.75 6.10
N ASP A 140 23.97 12.99 6.85
CA ASP A 140 23.85 11.54 7.00
C ASP A 140 22.74 11.17 8.01
N ALA A 141 21.58 10.72 7.53
CA ALA A 141 20.49 10.28 8.40
C ALA A 141 19.69 9.11 7.79
N ARG A 142 20.26 7.89 7.83
CA ARG A 142 19.58 6.66 7.38
C ARG A 142 18.30 6.29 8.19
N ALA A 143 18.09 6.88 9.37
CA ALA A 143 16.93 6.60 10.23
C ALA A 143 15.76 7.61 10.10
N ALA A 144 16.02 8.77 9.50
CA ALA A 144 15.03 9.85 9.35
C ALA A 144 13.88 9.54 8.38
N PRO A 145 14.12 8.90 7.21
CA PRO A 145 13.05 8.55 6.27
C PRO A 145 12.07 7.52 6.83
N ALA A 146 12.60 6.44 7.44
CA ALA A 146 11.77 5.38 8.01
C ALA A 146 10.88 5.89 9.16
N ALA A 147 11.40 6.81 9.99
CA ALA A 147 10.60 7.44 11.04
C ALA A 147 9.46 8.30 10.47
N ALA A 148 9.72 9.06 9.39
CA ALA A 148 8.71 9.85 8.70
C ALA A 148 7.63 8.97 8.05
N THR A 149 8.03 7.92 7.33
CA THR A 149 7.10 6.94 6.73
C THR A 149 6.26 6.26 7.80
N ALA A 150 6.86 5.83 8.92
CA ALA A 150 6.15 5.20 10.03
C ALA A 150 5.09 6.14 10.65
N LEU A 151 5.41 7.43 10.81
CA LEU A 151 4.44 8.42 11.29
C LEU A 151 3.27 8.59 10.32
N LEU A 152 3.54 8.70 9.02
CA LEU A 152 2.51 8.84 7.99
C LEU A 152 1.61 7.59 7.92
N ILE A 153 2.19 6.39 7.97
CA ILE A 153 1.44 5.14 8.07
C ILE A 153 0.57 5.11 9.34
N GLY A 154 1.10 5.59 10.47
CA GLY A 154 0.35 5.75 11.71
C GLY A 154 -0.87 6.68 11.53
N LEU A 155 -0.68 7.82 10.87
CA LEU A 155 -1.77 8.76 10.56
C LEU A 155 -2.83 8.13 9.65
N ARG A 156 -2.43 7.37 8.62
CA ARG A 156 -3.37 6.67 7.73
C ARG A 156 -4.20 5.64 8.50
N THR A 157 -3.56 4.87 9.38
CA THR A 157 -4.23 3.90 10.24
C THR A 157 -5.27 4.59 11.14
N ARG A 158 -4.91 5.73 11.75
CA ARG A 158 -5.86 6.51 12.55
C ARG A 158 -6.99 7.11 11.70
N ALA A 159 -6.70 7.63 10.51
CA ALA A 159 -7.70 8.18 9.58
C ALA A 159 -8.72 7.11 9.17
N ARG A 160 -8.25 5.88 8.91
CA ARG A 160 -9.13 4.73 8.62
C ARG A 160 -10.06 4.38 9.77
N SER A 161 -9.65 4.59 11.02
CA SER A 161 -10.49 4.37 12.20
C SER A 161 -11.52 5.48 12.47
N GLY A 162 -11.51 6.57 11.69
CA GLY A 162 -12.40 7.73 11.89
C GLY A 162 -12.01 8.63 13.06
N THR A 163 -10.83 8.45 13.67
CA THR A 163 -10.39 9.17 14.88
C THR A 163 -9.39 10.30 14.59
N THR A 164 -9.35 10.77 13.34
CA THR A 164 -8.40 11.79 12.88
C THR A 164 -9.12 12.89 12.13
N ASP A 165 -8.94 14.12 12.57
CA ASP A 165 -9.38 15.32 11.86
C ASP A 165 -8.24 15.92 11.02
N GLU A 166 -8.57 16.90 10.18
CA GLU A 166 -7.58 17.61 9.34
C GLU A 166 -6.46 18.26 10.15
N GLY A 167 -6.72 18.65 11.40
CA GLY A 167 -5.72 19.25 12.29
C GLY A 167 -4.65 18.25 12.71
N ILE A 168 -5.04 17.04 13.07
CA ILE A 168 -4.12 15.95 13.43
C ILE A 168 -3.31 15.51 12.21
N ILE A 169 -3.94 15.40 11.04
CA ILE A 169 -3.22 15.06 9.79
C ILE A 169 -2.16 16.12 9.50
N ARG A 170 -2.54 17.40 9.52
CA ARG A 170 -1.62 18.52 9.26
C ARG A 170 -0.46 18.56 10.25
N ALA A 171 -0.74 18.41 11.54
CA ALA A 171 0.29 18.40 12.59
C ALA A 171 1.25 17.21 12.44
N GLY A 172 0.72 16.03 12.11
CA GLY A 172 1.52 14.83 11.88
C GLY A 172 2.40 14.93 10.63
N VAL A 173 1.88 15.48 9.53
CA VAL A 173 2.67 15.75 8.31
C VAL A 173 3.80 16.74 8.60
N GLY A 174 3.51 17.82 9.33
CA GLY A 174 4.54 18.80 9.74
C GLY A 174 5.59 18.22 10.70
N LEU A 175 5.26 17.18 11.46
CA LEU A 175 6.26 16.44 12.26
C LEU A 175 7.08 15.49 11.38
N ALA A 176 6.46 14.79 10.42
CA ALA A 176 7.17 13.92 9.47
C ALA A 176 8.20 14.72 8.64
N GLN A 177 7.81 15.92 8.18
CA GLN A 177 8.69 16.87 7.49
C GLN A 177 9.92 17.24 8.33
N ARG A 178 9.74 17.47 9.63
CA ARG A 178 10.84 17.82 10.55
C ARG A 178 11.74 16.62 10.85
N LEU A 179 11.16 15.43 10.99
CA LEU A 179 11.91 14.20 11.27
C LEU A 179 12.74 13.74 10.08
N GLY A 180 12.30 14.03 8.85
CA GLY A 180 13.00 13.63 7.63
C GLY A 180 14.03 14.65 7.12
N ARG A 181 14.16 15.80 7.79
CA ARG A 181 15.28 16.73 7.58
C ARG A 181 16.47 16.29 8.47
N PRO A 182 17.69 16.22 7.91
CA PRO A 182 18.89 15.91 8.71
C PRO A 182 19.19 16.98 9.76
#